data_AF-A0A6J7EP56-F1
#
_entry.id   AF-A0A6J7EP56-F1
#
_cell.length_a   1.000
_cell.length_b   1.000
_cell.length_c   1.000
_cell.angle_alpha   90.00
_cell.angle_beta   90.00
_cell.angle_gamma   90.00
#
_symmetry.space_group_name_H-M   'P 1'
#
loop_
_entity.id
_entity.type
_entity.pdbx_description
1 polymer ?
#
loop_
_entity_poly.entity_id
_entity_poly.type
_entity_poly.pdbx_seq_one_letter_code
_entity_poly.pdbx_strand_id
1 'polypeptide(L)'
;MLGAIYALERLDATARRVVAPSLRRAYRWRGPLGEAFISSFLGGASGSFTAVTNPTAWALDLLGFPPGTVKPPKKEVTSRFRLRVRDAHPDAGGDSAVAAKLISDLGEARRILSP
;
A
#
# COMPACT_ATOMS: atom_id res chain seq x y z
N MET A 1 -12.62 15.51 -18.50
CA MET A 1 -13.25 14.18 -18.75
C MET A 1 -12.95 13.69 -20.17
N LEU A 2 -13.18 14.49 -21.22
CA LEU A 2 -12.83 14.12 -22.62
C LEU A 2 -11.36 13.68 -22.82
N GLY A 3 -10.40 14.33 -22.16
CA GLY A 3 -8.97 14.01 -22.35
C GLY A 3 -8.60 12.56 -22.05
N ALA A 4 -9.22 11.93 -21.06
CA ALA A 4 -8.95 10.51 -20.74
C ALA A 4 -9.63 9.55 -21.72
N ILE A 5 -10.78 9.93 -22.29
CA ILE A 5 -11.44 9.16 -23.36
C ILE A 5 -10.59 9.24 -24.63
N TYR A 6 -10.10 10.43 -24.97
CA TYR A 6 -9.20 10.61 -26.10
C TYR A 6 -7.88 9.84 -25.94
N ALA A 7 -7.30 9.84 -24.73
CA ALA A 7 -6.12 9.02 -24.44
C ALA A 7 -6.40 7.51 -24.58
N LEU A 8 -7.58 7.05 -24.15
CA LEU A 8 -8.01 5.66 -24.27
C LEU A 8 -8.21 5.23 -25.74
N GLU A 9 -8.66 6.14 -26.59
CA GLU A 9 -8.80 5.91 -28.04
C GLU A 9 -7.45 5.78 -28.76
N ARG A 10 -6.37 6.36 -28.20
CA ARG A 10 -5.01 6.22 -28.75
C ARG A 10 -4.34 4.90 -28.41
N LEU A 11 -4.90 4.11 -27.50
CA LEU A 11 -4.42 2.76 -27.19
C LEU A 11 -4.88 1.77 -28.26
N ASP A 12 -4.09 0.71 -28.48
CA ASP A 12 -4.50 -0.43 -29.29
C ASP A 12 -5.73 -1.14 -28.67
N ALA A 13 -6.42 -1.95 -29.47
CA ALA A 13 -7.66 -2.60 -29.06
C ALA A 13 -7.50 -3.50 -27.82
N THR A 14 -6.34 -4.14 -27.64
CA THR A 14 -6.05 -5.03 -26.52
C THR A 14 -5.85 -4.21 -25.25
N ALA A 15 -4.97 -3.21 -25.29
CA ALA A 15 -4.75 -2.31 -24.16
C ALA A 15 -6.03 -1.56 -23.76
N ARG A 16 -6.84 -1.13 -24.74
CA ARG A 16 -8.12 -0.47 -24.49
C ARG A 16 -9.10 -1.36 -23.73
N ARG A 17 -9.22 -2.64 -24.10
CA ARG A 17 -10.10 -3.61 -23.41
C ARG A 17 -9.69 -3.82 -21.96
N VAL A 18 -8.39 -3.76 -21.67
CA VAL A 18 -7.86 -3.90 -20.31
C VAL A 18 -8.08 -2.64 -19.47
N VAL A 19 -7.86 -1.45 -20.04
CA VAL A 19 -7.88 -0.18 -19.28
C VAL A 19 -9.29 0.41 -19.14
N ALA A 20 -10.16 0.23 -20.14
CA ALA A 20 -11.50 0.84 -20.15
C ALA A 20 -12.39 0.46 -18.95
N PRO A 21 -12.40 -0.79 -18.43
CA PRO A 21 -13.15 -1.13 -17.23
C PRO A 21 -12.65 -0.38 -15.98
N SER A 22 -11.33 -0.27 -15.82
CA SER A 22 -10.69 0.45 -14.70
C SER A 22 -11.04 1.94 -14.75
N LEU A 23 -10.95 2.56 -15.92
CA LEU A 23 -11.32 3.97 -16.11
C LEU A 23 -12.81 4.20 -15.79
N ARG A 24 -13.70 3.30 -16.25
CA ARG A 24 -15.14 3.35 -15.92
C ARG A 24 -15.41 3.18 -14.43
N ARG A 25 -14.70 2.28 -13.74
CA ARG A 25 -14.82 2.10 -12.28
C ARG A 25 -14.37 3.37 -11.55
N ALA A 26 -13.26 3.98 -11.96
CA ALA A 26 -12.76 5.22 -11.35
C ALA A 26 -13.77 6.37 -11.51
N TYR A 27 -14.37 6.50 -12.70
CA TYR A 27 -15.40 7.51 -12.95
C TYR A 27 -16.69 7.33 -12.15
N ARG A 28 -17.01 6.11 -11.71
CA ARG A 28 -18.21 5.85 -10.90
C ARG A 28 -18.00 6.12 -9.42
N TRP A 29 -16.77 6.40 -8.99
CA TRP A 29 -16.48 6.75 -7.61
C TRP A 29 -17.13 8.08 -7.23
N ARG A 30 -17.85 8.10 -6.10
CA ARG A 30 -18.54 9.29 -5.57
C ARG A 30 -17.98 9.78 -4.24
N GLY A 31 -16.96 9.11 -3.70
CA GLY A 31 -16.32 9.49 -2.45
C GLY A 31 -15.14 10.44 -2.64
N PRO A 32 -14.48 10.84 -1.55
CA PRO A 32 -13.21 11.56 -1.63
C PRO A 32 -12.14 10.70 -2.31
N LEU A 33 -11.23 11.35 -3.04
CA LEU A 33 -10.00 10.71 -3.50
C LEU A 33 -9.08 10.52 -2.29
N GLY A 34 -8.77 9.28 -1.93
CA GLY A 34 -8.02 8.93 -0.73
C GLY A 34 -7.94 7.42 -0.51
N GLU A 35 -7.66 6.99 0.72
CA GLU A 35 -7.50 5.57 1.07
C GLU A 35 -8.75 4.74 0.73
N ALA A 36 -9.95 5.29 0.93
CA ALA A 36 -11.21 4.65 0.55
C ALA A 36 -11.35 4.41 -0.96
N PHE A 37 -10.82 5.32 -1.79
CA PHE A 37 -10.78 5.13 -3.25
C PHE A 37 -9.82 4.00 -3.60
N ILE A 38 -8.62 4.00 -3.01
CA ILE A 38 -7.58 3.01 -3.27
C ILE A 38 -8.03 1.61 -2.84
N SER A 39 -8.59 1.47 -1.64
CA SER A 39 -9.10 0.18 -1.15
C SER A 39 -10.25 -0.34 -2.01
N SER A 40 -11.16 0.54 -2.43
CA SER A 40 -12.24 0.19 -3.38
C SER A 40 -11.69 -0.26 -4.73
N PHE A 41 -10.66 0.41 -5.24
CA PHE A 41 -10.09 0.14 -6.56
C PHE A 41 -9.24 -1.14 -6.59
N LEU A 42 -8.52 -1.41 -5.50
CA LEU A 42 -7.64 -2.57 -5.31
C LEU A 42 -8.35 -3.81 -4.72
N GLY A 43 -9.68 -3.78 -4.58
CA GLY A 43 -10.45 -4.95 -4.17
C GLY A 43 -10.35 -5.28 -2.68
N GLY A 44 -10.19 -4.27 -1.82
CA GLY A 44 -10.21 -4.44 -0.36
C GLY A 44 -8.84 -4.59 0.29
N ALA A 45 -7.74 -4.48 -0.46
CA ALA A 45 -6.42 -4.33 0.13
C ALA A 45 -6.32 -2.94 0.79
N SER A 46 -6.54 -2.90 2.11
CA SER A 46 -6.38 -1.72 2.98
C SER A 46 -4.90 -1.37 3.19
N GLY A 47 -4.14 -1.26 2.10
CA GLY A 47 -2.74 -0.84 2.11
C GLY A 47 -2.62 0.66 1.85
N SER A 48 -1.63 1.30 2.49
CA SER A 48 -1.21 2.66 2.14
C SER A 48 -0.92 2.74 0.63
N PHE A 49 -1.27 3.86 -0.03
CA PHE A 49 -0.96 4.09 -1.46
C PHE A 49 0.50 3.79 -1.82
N THR A 50 1.41 4.16 -0.92
CA THR A 50 2.86 3.91 -1.07
C THR A 50 3.21 2.43 -1.06
N ALA A 51 2.47 1.59 -0.31
CA ALA A 51 2.64 0.14 -0.31
C ALA A 51 2.33 -0.48 -1.68
N VAL A 52 1.50 0.19 -2.49
CA VAL A 52 1.08 -0.28 -3.81
C VAL A 52 2.03 0.20 -4.91
N THR A 53 2.46 1.46 -4.85
CA THR A 53 3.31 2.06 -5.90
C THR A 53 4.79 1.76 -5.72
N ASN A 54 5.26 1.61 -4.48
CA ASN A 54 6.63 1.22 -4.17
C ASN A 54 6.65 0.39 -2.87
N PRO A 55 6.34 -0.92 -2.95
CA PRO A 55 6.19 -1.78 -1.77
C PRO A 55 7.46 -1.84 -0.92
N THR A 56 8.64 -1.80 -1.55
CA THR A 56 9.93 -1.84 -0.87
C THR A 56 10.20 -0.55 -0.09
N ALA A 57 9.97 0.63 -0.70
CA ALA A 57 10.14 1.90 0.00
C ALA A 57 9.16 2.04 1.17
N TRP A 58 7.91 1.60 1.00
CA TRP A 58 6.93 1.54 2.08
C TRP A 58 7.40 0.63 3.22
N ALA A 59 7.88 -0.57 2.92
CA ALA A 59 8.32 -1.52 3.94
C ALA A 59 9.55 -1.01 4.71
N LEU A 60 10.47 -0.33 4.03
CA LEU A 60 11.64 0.31 4.66
C LEU A 60 11.23 1.42 5.62
N ASP A 61 10.34 2.31 5.19
CA ASP A 61 9.81 3.40 6.02
C ASP A 61 9.04 2.86 7.23
N LEU A 62 8.15 1.89 7.02
CA LEU A 62 7.36 1.29 8.09
C LEU A 62 8.21 0.56 9.15
N LEU A 63 9.35 -0.02 8.76
CA LEU A 63 10.32 -0.62 9.69
C LEU A 63 11.37 0.38 10.20
N GLY A 64 11.31 1.64 9.78
CA GLY A 64 12.16 2.73 10.25
C GLY A 64 13.57 2.74 9.67
N PHE A 65 13.79 2.15 8.50
CA PHE A 65 15.09 2.21 7.81
C PHE A 65 15.39 3.62 7.32
N PRO A 66 16.66 4.05 7.39
CA PRO A 66 17.04 5.36 6.89
C PRO A 66 16.79 5.46 5.37
N PRO A 67 16.48 6.67 4.86
CA PRO A 67 16.31 6.89 3.43
C PRO A 67 17.59 6.51 2.67
N GLY A 68 17.43 5.89 1.50
CA GLY A 68 18.56 5.37 0.72
C GLY A 68 18.98 3.94 1.07
N THR A 69 18.35 3.30 2.06
CA THR A 69 18.54 1.85 2.29
C THR A 69 18.02 1.06 1.08
N VAL A 70 18.88 0.37 0.35
CA VAL A 70 18.46 -0.43 -0.83
C VAL A 70 18.13 -1.87 -0.43
N LYS A 71 18.96 -2.51 0.39
CA LYS A 71 18.78 -3.90 0.80
C LYS A 71 19.26 -4.13 2.24
N PRO A 72 18.35 -4.12 3.22
CA PRO A 72 18.71 -4.37 4.61
C PRO A 72 19.00 -5.87 4.86
N PRO A 73 19.88 -6.21 5.80
CA PRO A 73 20.13 -7.60 6.15
C PRO A 73 18.92 -8.24 6.87
N LYS A 74 18.62 -9.51 6.59
CA LYS A 74 17.46 -10.25 7.16
C LYS A 74 17.40 -10.20 8.70
N LYS A 75 18.57 -10.23 9.36
CA LYS A 75 18.68 -10.11 10.83
C LYS A 75 18.14 -8.76 11.33
N GLU A 76 18.46 -7.68 10.64
CA GLU A 76 18.06 -6.33 11.02
C GLU A 76 16.58 -6.08 10.75
N VAL A 77 16.05 -6.58 9.62
CA VAL A 77 14.60 -6.60 9.34
C VAL A 77 13.83 -7.27 10.48
N THR A 78 14.31 -8.44 10.93
CA THR A 78 13.66 -9.19 12.02
C THR A 78 13.77 -8.47 13.37
N SER A 79 14.93 -7.86 13.66
CA SER A 79 15.15 -7.09 14.88
C SER A 79 14.20 -5.89 14.97
N ARG A 80 14.14 -5.07 13.91
CA ARG A 80 13.28 -3.89 13.83
C ARG A 80 11.80 -4.24 13.83
N PHE A 81 11.40 -5.33 13.16
CA PHE A 81 10.04 -5.85 13.23
C PHE A 81 9.63 -6.15 14.69
N ARG A 82 10.46 -6.87 15.46
CA ARG A 82 10.17 -7.18 16.86
C ARG A 82 10.07 -5.93 17.74
N LEU A 83 10.96 -4.95 17.51
CA LEU A 83 10.91 -3.66 18.20
C LEU A 83 9.59 -2.94 17.92
N ARG A 84 9.22 -2.78 16.63
CA ARG A 84 7.99 -2.09 16.23
C ARG A 84 6.71 -2.79 16.68
N VAL A 85 6.66 -4.12 16.66
CA VAL A 85 5.50 -4.88 17.18
C VAL A 85 5.36 -4.69 18.69
N ARG A 86 6.48 -4.65 19.43
CA ARG A 86 6.46 -4.38 20.87
C ARG A 86 5.96 -2.97 21.16
N ASP A 87 6.41 -1.99 20.38
CA ASP A 87 6.02 -0.58 20.56
C ASP A 87 4.56 -0.32 20.15
N ALA A 88 4.01 -1.13 19.23
CA ALA A 88 2.61 -1.07 18.80
C ALA A 88 1.62 -1.70 19.81
N HIS A 89 2.11 -2.37 20.86
CA HIS A 89 1.25 -3.13 21.75
C HIS A 89 0.30 -2.22 22.58
N PRO A 90 -0.99 -2.59 22.77
CA PRO A 90 -2.00 -1.76 23.43
C PRO A 90 -1.78 -1.48 24.92
N ASP A 91 -0.75 -2.06 25.55
CA ASP A 91 -0.42 -1.83 26.97
C ASP A 91 -0.10 -0.35 27.28
N ALA A 92 0.07 0.47 26.24
CA ALA A 92 0.18 1.93 26.32
C ALA A 92 -1.18 2.69 26.30
N GLY A 93 -2.32 1.99 26.35
CA GLY A 93 -3.66 2.62 26.40
C GLY A 93 -4.24 3.05 25.04
N GLY A 94 -3.77 2.45 23.94
CA GLY A 94 -4.19 2.79 22.57
C GLY A 94 -5.40 2.00 22.06
N ASP A 95 -5.98 2.46 20.94
CA ASP A 95 -7.07 1.78 20.23
C ASP A 95 -6.61 0.42 19.67
N SER A 96 -7.27 -0.65 20.08
CA SER A 96 -6.94 -2.03 19.70
C SER A 96 -7.10 -2.28 18.20
N ALA A 97 -8.01 -1.59 17.52
CA ALA A 97 -8.19 -1.70 16.07
C ALA A 97 -6.99 -1.08 15.31
N VAL A 98 -6.49 0.05 15.81
CA VAL A 98 -5.32 0.73 15.25
C VAL A 98 -4.06 -0.11 15.47
N ALA A 99 -3.89 -0.67 16.67
CA ALA A 99 -2.79 -1.57 16.98
C ALA A 99 -2.80 -2.82 16.10
N ALA A 100 -3.97 -3.45 15.92
CA ALA A 100 -4.13 -4.63 15.07
C ALA A 100 -3.75 -4.34 13.61
N LYS A 101 -4.20 -3.20 13.07
CA LYS A 101 -3.84 -2.78 11.70
C LYS A 101 -2.33 -2.58 11.57
N LEU A 102 -1.72 -1.88 12.52
CA LEU A 102 -0.28 -1.61 12.48
C LEU A 102 0.56 -2.91 12.55
N ILE A 103 0.15 -3.88 13.38
CA ILE A 103 0.83 -5.18 13.47
C ILE A 103 0.70 -5.97 12.15
N SER A 104 -0.47 -5.93 11.52
CA SER A 104 -0.68 -6.52 10.18
C SER A 104 0.25 -5.89 9.13
N ASP A 105 0.30 -4.55 9.09
CA ASP A 105 1.15 -3.79 8.17
C ASP A 105 2.65 -4.11 8.40
N LEU A 106 3.08 -4.24 9.66
CA LEU A 106 4.46 -4.65 10.01
C LEU A 106 4.80 -6.06 9.54
N GLY A 107 3.85 -7.00 9.62
CA GLY A 107 3.99 -8.36 9.12
C GLY A 107 4.21 -8.39 7.60
N GLU A 108 3.42 -7.60 6.88
CA GLU A 108 3.51 -7.47 5.43
C GLU A 108 4.84 -6.80 5.00
N ALA A 109 5.27 -5.75 5.69
CA ALA A 109 6.57 -5.12 5.43
C ALA A 109 7.75 -6.09 5.60
N ARG A 110 7.73 -6.93 6.63
CA ARG A 110 8.75 -7.97 6.83
C ARG A 110 8.75 -8.98 5.67
N ARG A 111 7.57 -9.41 5.20
CA ARG A 111 7.42 -10.34 4.08
C ARG A 111 8.01 -9.79 2.79
N ILE A 112 7.81 -8.50 2.51
CA ILE A 112 8.35 -7.83 1.32
C ILE A 112 9.89 -7.76 1.35
N LEU A 113 10.49 -7.42 2.50
CA LEU A 113 11.96 -7.24 2.59
C LEU A 113 12.73 -8.55 2.79
N SER A 114 12.07 -9.60 3.30
CA SER A 114 12.68 -10.90 3.54
C SER A 114 11.73 -12.04 3.13
N PRO A 115 11.57 -12.29 1.81
CA PRO A 115 10.91 -13.49 1.33
C PRO A 115 11.68 -14.77 1.70
#